data_AF-M1C939-F1
#
_entry.id   AF-M1C939-F1
#
_cell.length_a   1.000
_cell.length_b   1.000
_cell.length_c   1.000
_cell.angle_alpha   90.00
_cell.angle_beta   90.00
_cell.angle_gamma   90.00
#
_symmetry.space_group_name_H-M   'P 1'
#
loop_
_entity.id
_entity.type
_entity.pdbx_description
1 polymer ?
#
loop_
_entity_poly.entity_id
_entity_poly.type
_entity_poly.pdbx_seq_one_letter_code
_entity_poly.pdbx_strand_id
1 'polypeptide(L)'
;MVGVAYDCLLNPQGAVRSTFENALSKVSDPAAFDGKDWGAIDLFRKFLYDDGGLSQVPVLNPSSIARLKSNTLVRFRGMIQDMLGNELYVGMYKDGETWRTNKFGDFFQFPMATGSSPDMRVWERRLLYCVPVPGQNSWIEYSSESLLNPSSISSSPQREKRHREDDTAMDDIDMQVTNEEVQASTSNKKMREDGITSNSSNLGDTPTADIGSATSVLPYFDRNSLPCLVKIYDSPESDLKLNDVFEFIGVLTFDPEFSVDKNVDNDILGYLGDDDTQTQMPPTKVPRLHCLIHKKLSNQDFITGSPTLELKSHLVKEIRETLLRHLTTILGNDGVAANLMLLHLLSKVHARVDSTAVGKLSLNLTCFNKETLSVYGHRLNLALKNLLPFTHCVPLTVDYLNKIPLAPKKNYQTNRLASGILQLAEGSHLTIDETQLQEGRLNPIGLENARVLQSLLEQQKVEYDFTYYKMDMPADIQLLVLSEGKSNILPADLVLPFRPLSVDAAQDVEIEVLQSWRWYLATMRSLSHSITQEMQKVVEDDLVAARQADRSLGSLDFSRFLTMGRLVSLSFGETTLTLEHWQMAKELERLRKERL
;
A
#
# COMPACT_ATOMS: atom_id res chain seq x y z
N MET A 1 -31.00 22.15 -1.90
CA MET A 1 -31.56 21.47 -0.71
C MET A 1 -30.42 21.39 0.29
N VAL A 2 -30.47 22.16 1.38
CA VAL A 2 -29.34 22.26 2.33
C VAL A 2 -29.38 21.02 3.23
N GLY A 3 -28.27 20.27 3.29
CA GLY A 3 -28.15 19.11 4.19
C GLY A 3 -28.24 19.53 5.66
N VAL A 4 -28.64 18.60 6.53
CA VAL A 4 -28.74 18.87 7.98
C VAL A 4 -27.38 19.37 8.49
N ALA A 5 -27.39 20.41 9.33
CA ALA A 5 -26.17 21.11 9.76
C ALA A 5 -25.18 20.25 10.58
N TYR A 6 -25.60 19.06 11.01
CA TYR A 6 -24.85 18.10 11.81
C TYR A 6 -24.57 16.76 11.10
N ASP A 7 -24.67 16.70 9.76
CA ASP A 7 -24.33 15.49 9.01
C ASP A 7 -22.81 15.39 8.77
N CYS A 8 -22.11 14.69 9.67
CA CYS A 8 -20.67 14.46 9.58
C CYS A 8 -20.24 13.59 8.38
N LEU A 9 -21.15 12.84 7.73
CA LEU A 9 -20.84 11.94 6.62
C LEU A 9 -21.05 12.61 5.25
N LEU A 10 -22.25 13.16 5.03
CA LEU A 10 -22.64 13.74 3.73
C LEU A 10 -22.36 15.24 3.64
N ASN A 11 -22.18 15.94 4.77
CA ASN A 11 -21.87 17.37 4.82
C ASN A 11 -20.86 17.75 5.93
N PRO A 12 -19.67 17.11 6.01
CA PRO A 12 -18.65 17.43 7.01
C PRO A 12 -18.25 18.92 7.03
N GLN A 13 -18.24 19.60 5.89
CA GLN A 13 -17.97 21.06 5.83
C GLN A 13 -19.07 21.89 6.51
N GLY A 14 -20.33 21.45 6.45
CA GLY A 14 -21.43 22.07 7.21
C GLY A 14 -21.24 21.96 8.71
N ALA A 15 -20.82 20.78 9.19
CA ALA A 15 -20.49 20.56 10.60
C ALA A 15 -19.32 21.45 11.06
N VAL A 16 -18.23 21.55 10.28
CA VAL A 16 -17.10 22.46 10.57
C VAL A 16 -17.59 23.91 10.67
N ARG A 17 -18.36 24.40 9.70
CA ARG A 17 -18.92 25.77 9.73
C ARG A 17 -19.77 26.02 10.96
N SER A 18 -20.64 25.07 11.33
CA SER A 18 -21.44 25.18 12.55
C SER A 18 -20.58 25.23 13.82
N THR A 19 -19.51 24.43 13.93
CA THR A 19 -18.59 24.52 15.08
C THR A 19 -17.85 25.85 15.15
N PHE A 20 -17.48 26.43 14.00
CA PHE A 20 -16.85 27.74 13.90
C PHE A 20 -17.79 28.88 14.30
N GLU A 21 -19.03 28.89 13.80
CA GLU A 21 -20.07 29.87 14.17
C GLU A 21 -20.38 29.81 15.68
N ASN A 22 -20.50 28.59 16.24
CA ASN A 22 -20.68 28.36 17.68
C ASN A 22 -19.47 28.74 18.54
N ALA A 23 -18.27 28.87 17.96
CA ALA A 23 -17.08 29.36 18.64
C ALA A 23 -17.04 30.89 18.62
N LEU A 24 -17.28 31.50 17.45
CA LEU A 24 -17.40 32.95 17.27
C LEU A 24 -18.47 33.56 18.19
N SER A 25 -19.61 32.88 18.39
CA SER A 25 -20.67 33.36 19.28
C SER A 25 -20.31 33.35 20.77
N LYS A 26 -19.17 32.75 21.17
CA LYS A 26 -18.75 32.60 22.58
C LYS A 26 -17.59 33.52 22.98
N VAL A 27 -16.85 34.09 22.02
CA VAL A 27 -15.65 34.90 22.30
C VAL A 27 -15.58 36.07 21.34
N SER A 28 -15.49 37.29 21.88
CA SER A 28 -15.61 38.54 21.11
C SER A 28 -14.38 38.93 20.27
N ASP A 29 -13.24 38.25 20.40
CA ASP A 29 -12.00 38.58 19.71
C ASP A 29 -11.61 37.50 18.67
N PRO A 30 -11.68 37.80 17.34
CA PRO A 30 -11.28 36.87 16.30
C PRO A 30 -9.78 36.55 16.30
N ALA A 31 -8.91 37.32 16.97
CA ALA A 31 -7.49 36.98 17.13
C ALA A 31 -7.27 35.70 17.97
N ALA A 32 -8.16 35.41 18.93
CA ALA A 32 -8.03 34.23 19.80
C ALA A 32 -8.27 32.88 19.09
N PHE A 33 -8.80 32.92 17.87
CA PHE A 33 -9.21 31.77 17.06
C PHE A 33 -8.28 31.42 15.90
N ASP A 34 -7.18 32.15 15.73
CA ASP A 34 -6.23 31.93 14.63
C ASP A 34 -5.58 30.54 14.73
N GLY A 35 -5.58 29.79 13.62
CA GLY A 35 -4.98 28.44 13.52
C GLY A 35 -5.62 27.34 14.39
N LYS A 36 -6.75 27.57 15.06
CA LYS A 36 -7.38 26.55 15.95
C LYS A 36 -8.43 25.70 15.23
N ASP A 37 -8.75 24.54 15.81
CA ASP A 37 -9.77 23.61 15.29
C ASP A 37 -11.19 23.85 15.81
N TRP A 38 -11.38 24.78 16.76
CA TRP A 38 -12.69 25.15 17.32
C TRP A 38 -13.53 24.00 17.91
N GLY A 39 -12.92 22.84 18.17
CA GLY A 39 -13.60 21.60 18.59
C GLY A 39 -14.15 20.76 17.43
N ALA A 40 -13.88 21.11 16.17
CA ALA A 40 -14.30 20.35 15.00
C ALA A 40 -13.69 18.93 15.00
N ILE A 41 -12.38 18.80 15.26
CA ILE A 41 -11.72 17.49 15.34
C ILE A 41 -12.33 16.64 16.46
N ASP A 42 -12.69 17.23 17.61
CA ASP A 42 -13.34 16.50 18.72
C ASP A 42 -14.74 16.01 18.36
N LEU A 43 -15.50 16.79 17.57
CA LEU A 43 -16.79 16.35 17.02
C LEU A 43 -16.61 15.11 16.13
N PHE A 44 -15.65 15.14 15.20
CA PHE A 44 -15.37 13.98 14.33
C PHE A 44 -14.80 12.79 15.11
N ARG A 45 -13.97 13.00 16.14
CA ARG A 45 -13.48 11.91 17.01
C ARG A 45 -14.63 11.20 17.71
N LYS A 46 -15.57 11.95 18.30
CA LYS A 46 -16.77 11.38 18.94
C LYS A 46 -17.59 10.56 17.95
N PHE A 47 -17.92 11.15 16.80
CA PHE A 47 -18.70 10.48 15.76
C PHE A 47 -18.04 9.18 15.24
N LEU A 48 -16.72 9.18 15.06
CA LEU A 48 -16.01 8.02 14.50
C LEU A 48 -15.77 6.90 15.52
N TYR A 49 -15.40 7.25 16.75
CA TYR A 49 -14.95 6.29 17.76
C TYR A 49 -15.97 6.02 18.86
N ASP A 50 -16.62 7.05 19.40
CA ASP A 50 -17.59 6.89 20.50
C ASP A 50 -18.95 6.41 19.96
N ASP A 51 -19.41 6.96 18.84
CA ASP A 51 -20.68 6.59 18.17
C ASP A 51 -20.52 5.42 17.17
N GLY A 52 -19.30 4.89 16.99
CA GLY A 52 -19.01 3.76 16.08
C GLY A 52 -19.13 4.07 14.58
N GLY A 53 -19.22 5.35 14.20
CA GLY A 53 -19.44 5.82 12.83
C GLY A 53 -18.34 5.45 11.84
N LEU A 54 -17.15 5.04 12.29
CA LEU A 54 -16.03 4.59 11.44
C LEU A 54 -16.44 3.48 10.44
N SER A 55 -17.38 2.61 10.83
CA SER A 55 -17.92 1.54 9.96
C SER A 55 -18.74 2.06 8.78
N GLN A 56 -19.31 3.26 8.89
CA GLN A 56 -20.16 3.91 7.88
C GLN A 56 -19.35 4.76 6.89
N VAL A 57 -18.09 5.08 7.22
CA VAL A 57 -17.22 5.90 6.36
C VAL A 57 -16.70 5.07 5.18
N PRO A 58 -17.03 5.43 3.92
CA PRO A 58 -16.60 4.68 2.75
C PRO A 58 -15.09 4.78 2.53
N VAL A 59 -14.49 3.69 2.07
CA VAL A 59 -13.07 3.63 1.72
C VAL A 59 -12.86 4.18 0.30
N LEU A 60 -11.94 5.13 0.14
CA LEU A 60 -11.51 5.67 -1.15
C LEU A 60 -10.57 4.67 -1.84
N ASN A 61 -11.03 4.09 -2.94
CA ASN A 61 -10.28 3.16 -3.79
C ASN A 61 -10.74 3.34 -5.27
N PRO A 62 -10.09 2.69 -6.25
CA PRO A 62 -10.43 2.85 -7.68
C PRO A 62 -11.88 2.48 -8.00
N SER A 63 -12.46 1.52 -7.26
CA SER A 63 -13.83 1.02 -7.43
C SER A 63 -14.90 1.85 -6.70
N SER A 64 -14.49 2.78 -5.84
CA SER A 64 -15.40 3.65 -5.07
C SER A 64 -15.36 5.11 -5.53
N ILE A 65 -14.25 5.62 -6.07
CA ILE A 65 -14.13 7.02 -6.49
C ILE A 65 -15.24 7.45 -7.47
N ALA A 66 -15.65 6.59 -8.41
CA ALA A 66 -16.74 6.86 -9.35
C ALA A 66 -18.15 6.91 -8.71
N ARG A 67 -18.31 6.41 -7.48
CA ARG A 67 -19.56 6.40 -6.71
C ARG A 67 -19.60 7.45 -5.60
N LEU A 68 -18.44 8.02 -5.24
CA LEU A 68 -18.30 8.99 -4.16
C LEU A 68 -18.60 10.40 -4.66
N LYS A 69 -19.34 11.17 -3.86
CA LYS A 69 -19.63 12.58 -4.16
C LYS A 69 -18.54 13.47 -3.56
N SER A 70 -18.26 14.59 -4.22
CA SER A 70 -17.40 15.63 -3.67
C SER A 70 -17.98 16.19 -2.38
N ASN A 71 -17.11 16.61 -1.46
CA ASN A 71 -17.39 17.12 -0.12
C ASN A 71 -17.99 16.11 0.88
N THR A 72 -17.95 14.79 0.62
CA THR A 72 -18.29 13.75 1.61
C THR A 72 -17.09 13.33 2.46
N LEU A 73 -17.34 12.77 3.65
CA LEU A 73 -16.32 12.16 4.50
C LEU A 73 -15.91 10.79 3.92
N VAL A 74 -14.61 10.57 3.72
CA VAL A 74 -14.06 9.31 3.20
C VAL A 74 -12.83 8.88 4.00
N ARG A 75 -12.47 7.61 3.87
CA ARG A 75 -11.31 6.97 4.51
C ARG A 75 -10.34 6.49 3.44
N PHE A 76 -9.10 6.97 3.46
CA PHE A 76 -8.06 6.55 2.52
C PHE A 76 -6.91 5.87 3.28
N ARG A 77 -6.47 4.71 2.81
CA ARG A 77 -5.27 4.02 3.33
C ARG A 77 -4.17 4.11 2.30
N GLY A 78 -3.02 4.66 2.69
CA GLY A 78 -1.91 4.82 1.76
C GLY A 78 -0.57 5.10 2.44
N MET A 79 0.49 4.86 1.68
CA MET A 79 1.87 5.18 2.03
C MET A 79 2.19 6.62 1.59
N ILE A 80 2.87 7.38 2.44
CA ILE A 80 3.38 8.72 2.08
C ILE A 80 4.58 8.54 1.14
N GLN A 81 4.44 8.89 -0.14
CA GLN A 81 5.49 8.72 -1.16
C GLN A 81 6.30 9.99 -1.39
N ASP A 82 5.69 11.18 -1.28
CA ASP A 82 6.36 12.47 -1.42
C ASP A 82 5.76 13.49 -0.45
N MET A 83 6.58 14.42 0.04
CA MET A 83 6.17 15.53 0.90
C MET A 83 6.41 16.81 0.10
N LEU A 84 5.33 17.41 -0.40
CA LEU A 84 5.39 18.50 -1.40
C LEU A 84 5.63 19.88 -0.75
N GLY A 85 5.89 19.93 0.55
CA GLY A 85 5.98 21.15 1.33
C GLY A 85 4.61 21.59 1.83
N ASN A 86 4.46 22.91 2.00
CA ASN A 86 3.29 23.54 2.58
C ASN A 86 2.66 24.54 1.58
N GLU A 87 1.33 24.64 1.60
CA GLU A 87 0.51 25.54 0.77
C GLU A 87 -0.13 26.59 1.67
N LEU A 88 -0.11 27.85 1.24
CA LEU A 88 -0.84 28.94 1.88
C LEU A 88 -2.31 28.94 1.40
N TYR A 89 -3.26 29.07 2.33
CA TYR A 89 -4.69 29.09 2.02
C TYR A 89 -5.46 30.09 2.90
N VAL A 90 -6.55 30.64 2.37
CA VAL A 90 -7.43 31.55 3.13
C VAL A 90 -8.26 30.77 4.13
N GLY A 91 -7.81 30.74 5.39
CA GLY A 91 -8.41 29.97 6.48
C GLY A 91 -9.71 30.56 7.02
N MET A 92 -9.77 31.88 7.15
CA MET A 92 -11.00 32.63 7.41
C MET A 92 -11.09 33.89 6.55
N TYR A 93 -12.31 34.27 6.19
CA TYR A 93 -12.62 35.47 5.43
C TYR A 93 -13.94 36.08 5.93
N LYS A 94 -14.13 37.36 5.65
CA LYS A 94 -15.33 38.09 6.02
C LYS A 94 -16.30 38.18 4.82
N ASP A 95 -17.50 37.63 4.97
CA ASP A 95 -18.63 37.84 4.05
C ASP A 95 -19.62 38.82 4.69
N GLY A 96 -19.67 40.04 4.17
CA GLY A 96 -20.38 41.16 4.78
C GLY A 96 -19.84 41.51 6.17
N GLU A 97 -20.65 41.32 7.20
CA GLU A 97 -20.24 41.45 8.61
C GLU A 97 -19.86 40.10 9.26
N THR A 98 -20.13 38.98 8.60
CA THR A 98 -19.95 37.64 9.17
C THR A 98 -18.59 37.03 8.81
N TRP A 99 -17.89 36.48 9.79
CA TRP A 99 -16.71 35.65 9.55
C TRP A 99 -17.11 34.25 9.10
N ARG A 100 -16.44 33.72 8.09
CA ARG A 100 -16.56 32.33 7.61
C ARG A 100 -15.21 31.66 7.50
N THR A 101 -15.20 30.33 7.49
CA THR A 101 -13.98 29.51 7.36
C THR A 101 -14.02 28.60 6.14
N ASN A 102 -12.83 28.37 5.55
CA ASN A 102 -12.58 27.37 4.51
C ASN A 102 -11.71 26.20 5.00
N LYS A 103 -11.52 26.07 6.33
CA LYS A 103 -10.76 24.97 6.89
C LYS A 103 -11.39 23.64 6.48
N PHE A 104 -10.56 22.68 6.07
CA PHE A 104 -10.95 21.40 5.49
C PHE A 104 -11.74 21.46 4.16
N GLY A 105 -11.51 22.49 3.34
CA GLY A 105 -12.00 22.55 1.95
C GLY A 105 -11.03 23.23 0.97
N ASP A 106 -11.37 23.17 -0.31
CA ASP A 106 -10.77 23.94 -1.41
C ASP A 106 -11.79 24.96 -1.94
N PHE A 107 -11.31 26.08 -2.47
CA PHE A 107 -12.13 27.26 -2.75
C PHE A 107 -12.45 27.40 -4.25
N PHE A 108 -13.73 27.59 -4.60
CA PHE A 108 -14.16 27.88 -5.98
C PHE A 108 -15.31 28.89 -6.11
N GLN A 109 -15.80 29.48 -5.02
CA GLN A 109 -16.89 30.47 -5.09
C GLN A 109 -16.60 31.68 -4.21
N PHE A 110 -15.97 32.70 -4.81
CA PHE A 110 -16.14 34.08 -4.37
C PHE A 110 -17.37 34.63 -5.10
N PRO A 111 -18.48 34.94 -4.41
CA PRO A 111 -19.40 35.95 -4.89
C PRO A 111 -18.64 37.28 -4.76
N MET A 112 -17.99 37.70 -5.85
CA MET A 112 -17.21 38.94 -5.86
C MET A 112 -18.18 40.13 -5.83
N ALA A 113 -18.64 40.50 -4.64
CA ALA A 113 -19.31 41.77 -4.41
C ALA A 113 -18.30 42.89 -4.70
N THR A 114 -18.54 43.62 -5.79
CA THR A 114 -17.68 44.71 -6.26
C THR A 114 -17.46 45.77 -5.18
N GLY A 115 -16.20 45.97 -4.76
CA GLY A 115 -15.77 47.25 -4.18
C GLY A 115 -14.99 47.24 -2.86
N SER A 116 -14.80 46.11 -2.18
CA SER A 116 -13.92 46.04 -0.99
C SER A 116 -13.07 44.78 -0.99
N SER A 117 -11.80 44.92 -0.62
CA SER A 117 -10.98 43.78 -0.18
C SER A 117 -11.56 43.28 1.15
N PRO A 118 -12.15 42.07 1.22
CA PRO A 118 -12.66 41.57 2.49
C PRO A 118 -11.49 41.28 3.44
N ASP A 119 -11.71 41.42 4.74
CA ASP A 119 -10.74 40.99 5.74
C ASP A 119 -10.51 39.47 5.58
N MET A 120 -9.29 39.05 5.26
CA MET A 120 -8.88 37.65 5.09
C MET A 120 -7.74 37.32 6.05
N ARG A 121 -7.69 36.07 6.52
CA ARG A 121 -6.49 35.49 7.15
C ARG A 121 -6.02 34.27 6.38
N VAL A 122 -4.72 34.25 6.13
CA VAL A 122 -4.04 33.16 5.45
C VAL A 122 -3.37 32.29 6.51
N TRP A 123 -3.54 30.97 6.38
CA TRP A 123 -2.84 29.96 7.18
C TRP A 123 -2.10 29.01 6.25
N GLU A 124 -1.31 28.14 6.85
CA GLU A 124 -0.47 27.16 6.17
C GLU A 124 -1.07 25.75 6.33
N ARG A 125 -1.00 24.92 5.28
CA ARG A 125 -1.39 23.49 5.32
C ARG A 125 -0.36 22.65 4.60
N ARG A 126 -0.07 21.44 5.08
CA ARG A 126 0.96 20.56 4.48
C ARG A 126 0.37 19.67 3.39
N LEU A 127 1.12 19.47 2.30
CA LEU A 127 0.75 18.60 1.18
C LEU A 127 1.56 17.31 1.20
N LEU A 128 0.85 16.18 1.30
CA LEU A 128 1.41 14.84 1.18
C LEU A 128 0.88 14.20 -0.11
N TYR A 129 1.79 13.64 -0.92
CA TYR A 129 1.38 12.75 -1.99
C TYR A 129 1.39 11.31 -1.47
N CYS A 130 0.21 10.72 -1.37
CA CYS A 130 0.01 9.38 -0.85
C CYS A 130 -0.42 8.43 -1.97
N VAL A 131 0.06 7.19 -1.90
CA VAL A 131 -0.26 6.12 -2.87
C VAL A 131 -0.80 4.88 -2.14
N PRO A 132 -1.57 4.02 -2.80
CA PRO A 132 -1.82 2.66 -2.30
C PRO A 132 -0.49 1.96 -2.00
N VAL A 133 -0.43 1.14 -0.95
CA VAL A 133 0.86 0.59 -0.48
C VAL A 133 1.46 -0.32 -1.57
N PRO A 134 2.71 -0.08 -2.03
CA PRO A 134 3.32 -0.90 -3.06
C PRO A 134 3.42 -2.38 -2.63
N GLY A 135 3.01 -3.29 -3.53
CA GLY A 135 3.00 -4.73 -3.24
C GLY A 135 1.86 -5.22 -2.34
N GLN A 136 0.81 -4.41 -2.12
CA GLN A 136 -0.39 -4.82 -1.38
C GLN A 136 -1.05 -6.07 -1.97
N ASN A 137 -1.31 -7.06 -1.12
CA ASN A 137 -1.98 -8.30 -1.50
C ASN A 137 -3.51 -8.19 -1.44
N SER A 138 -4.18 -8.97 -2.30
CA SER A 138 -5.63 -8.88 -2.57
C SER A 138 -6.51 -9.05 -1.33
N TRP A 139 -6.09 -9.85 -0.35
CA TRP A 139 -6.86 -10.10 0.88
C TRP A 139 -6.96 -8.90 1.84
N ILE A 140 -6.23 -7.80 1.56
CA ILE A 140 -6.27 -6.55 2.33
C ILE A 140 -7.29 -5.57 1.76
N GLU A 141 -7.69 -5.72 0.50
CA GLU A 141 -8.76 -4.90 -0.05
C GLU A 141 -10.05 -5.19 0.72
N TYR A 142 -10.62 -4.15 1.33
CA TYR A 142 -11.95 -4.22 1.90
C TYR A 142 -12.93 -4.61 0.78
N SER A 143 -13.49 -5.82 0.84
CA SER A 143 -14.61 -6.19 -0.01
C SER A 143 -15.71 -5.17 0.22
N SER A 144 -16.08 -4.45 -0.84
CA SER A 144 -17.05 -3.35 -0.77
C SER A 144 -18.49 -3.87 -0.81
N GLU A 145 -18.72 -4.98 -0.11
CA GLU A 145 -19.99 -5.74 -0.04
C GLU A 145 -20.92 -5.25 1.07
N SER A 146 -20.41 -4.52 2.07
CA SER A 146 -21.24 -3.95 3.15
C SER A 146 -21.98 -2.66 2.76
N LEU A 147 -21.70 -2.08 1.59
CA LEU A 147 -22.42 -0.90 1.08
C LEU A 147 -23.58 -1.30 0.16
N LEU A 148 -24.66 -1.75 0.82
CA LEU A 148 -26.06 -1.70 0.39
C LEU A 148 -26.41 -2.28 -1.00
N ASN A 149 -27.13 -3.41 -1.01
CA ASN A 149 -27.89 -3.90 -2.15
C ASN A 149 -28.72 -2.77 -2.83
N PRO A 150 -28.43 -2.40 -4.09
CA PRO A 150 -29.21 -1.39 -4.82
C PRO A 150 -30.46 -2.02 -5.45
N SER A 151 -31.33 -2.64 -4.64
CA SER A 151 -32.49 -3.40 -5.12
C SER A 151 -33.69 -3.44 -4.16
N SER A 152 -33.95 -2.37 -3.40
CA SER A 152 -35.14 -2.31 -2.52
C SER A 152 -35.72 -0.90 -2.26
N ILE A 153 -35.49 0.09 -3.16
CA ILE A 153 -36.19 1.39 -3.10
C ILE A 153 -36.72 1.78 -4.49
N SER A 154 -37.88 1.23 -4.85
CA SER A 154 -38.67 1.61 -6.02
C SER A 154 -40.14 1.88 -5.66
N SER A 155 -40.38 2.69 -4.63
CA SER A 155 -41.70 3.28 -4.36
C SER A 155 -41.70 4.76 -4.77
N SER A 156 -42.17 5.02 -6.00
CA SER A 156 -42.46 6.38 -6.45
C SER A 156 -43.80 6.86 -5.89
N PRO A 157 -43.91 8.08 -5.35
CA PRO A 157 -45.22 8.63 -4.95
C PRO A 157 -46.01 9.00 -6.21
N GLN A 158 -47.16 8.34 -6.40
CA GLN A 158 -48.08 8.63 -7.49
C GLN A 158 -48.59 10.08 -7.43
N ARG A 159 -48.57 10.77 -8.58
CA ARG A 159 -49.16 12.09 -8.75
C ARG A 159 -50.48 11.95 -9.50
N GLU A 160 -51.58 12.39 -8.88
CA GLU A 160 -52.94 12.23 -9.39
C GLU A 160 -53.14 12.77 -10.81
N LYS A 161 -53.82 12.00 -11.67
CA LYS A 161 -54.58 12.53 -12.83
C LYS A 161 -55.77 11.62 -13.20
N ARG A 162 -56.92 11.94 -12.59
CA ARG A 162 -58.33 11.83 -13.06
C ARG A 162 -58.82 10.53 -13.74
N HIS A 163 -59.91 10.03 -13.17
CA HIS A 163 -60.76 8.90 -13.55
C HIS A 163 -61.83 9.24 -14.60
N ARG A 164 -62.22 8.26 -15.43
CA ARG A 164 -63.63 7.93 -15.77
C ARG A 164 -63.75 6.60 -16.52
N GLU A 165 -64.81 5.85 -16.19
CA GLU A 165 -65.25 4.59 -16.83
C GLU A 165 -65.95 4.86 -18.20
N ASP A 166 -66.45 3.89 -18.99
CA ASP A 166 -66.60 2.43 -18.84
C ASP A 166 -66.73 1.72 -20.22
N ASP A 167 -67.04 0.41 -20.18
CA ASP A 167 -67.83 -0.40 -21.13
C ASP A 167 -67.15 -1.36 -22.15
N THR A 168 -67.28 -2.65 -21.80
CA THR A 168 -67.74 -3.80 -22.64
C THR A 168 -66.77 -4.73 -23.39
N ALA A 169 -66.63 -5.93 -22.78
CA ALA A 169 -67.09 -7.24 -23.30
C ALA A 169 -66.16 -8.19 -24.11
N MET A 170 -66.07 -9.43 -23.60
CA MET A 170 -65.91 -10.75 -24.28
C MET A 170 -64.68 -10.96 -25.18
N ASP A 171 -63.75 -11.87 -24.84
CA ASP A 171 -63.73 -13.34 -25.13
C ASP A 171 -62.44 -13.59 -25.94
N ASP A 172 -61.79 -14.75 -26.07
CA ASP A 172 -61.69 -16.01 -25.29
C ASP A 172 -60.47 -16.78 -25.91
N ILE A 173 -60.12 -17.96 -25.39
CA ILE A 173 -59.34 -19.04 -26.03
C ILE A 173 -57.79 -18.93 -26.01
N ASP A 174 -57.26 -19.75 -25.11
CA ASP A 174 -55.95 -20.43 -25.05
C ASP A 174 -55.59 -21.24 -26.33
N MET A 175 -54.29 -21.39 -26.64
CA MET A 175 -53.73 -22.66 -27.14
C MET A 175 -52.18 -22.65 -27.25
N GLN A 176 -51.58 -23.74 -26.79
CA GLN A 176 -50.15 -24.07 -26.87
C GLN A 176 -49.77 -24.74 -28.20
N VAL A 177 -48.51 -25.23 -28.29
CA VAL A 177 -47.84 -26.14 -29.25
C VAL A 177 -46.67 -25.43 -29.97
N THR A 178 -45.44 -25.42 -29.47
CA THR A 178 -44.39 -26.48 -29.32
C THR A 178 -43.68 -26.94 -30.61
N ASN A 179 -42.34 -26.94 -30.50
CA ASN A 179 -41.32 -27.78 -31.18
C ASN A 179 -40.68 -27.34 -32.51
N GLU A 180 -39.33 -27.30 -32.45
CA GLU A 180 -38.34 -27.96 -33.34
C GLU A 180 -38.32 -27.64 -34.85
N GLU A 181 -37.19 -27.61 -35.57
CA GLU A 181 -35.76 -27.41 -35.27
C GLU A 181 -35.04 -27.18 -36.63
N VAL A 182 -33.73 -26.88 -36.65
CA VAL A 182 -32.78 -27.28 -37.72
C VAL A 182 -32.80 -26.59 -39.12
N GLN A 183 -31.67 -25.90 -39.39
CA GLN A 183 -30.89 -25.78 -40.65
C GLN A 183 -31.29 -24.87 -41.86
N ALA A 184 -30.43 -23.85 -42.02
CA ALA A 184 -29.49 -23.67 -43.14
C ALA A 184 -29.97 -23.31 -44.58
N SER A 185 -29.77 -22.02 -44.88
CA SER A 185 -28.79 -21.53 -45.90
C SER A 185 -29.21 -21.26 -47.36
N THR A 186 -28.57 -20.20 -47.91
CA THR A 186 -28.39 -19.84 -49.34
C THR A 186 -29.64 -19.34 -50.11
N SER A 187 -29.55 -18.46 -51.12
CA SER A 187 -28.53 -17.46 -51.52
C SER A 187 -29.06 -16.58 -52.69
N ASN A 188 -28.33 -15.50 -53.04
CA ASN A 188 -28.23 -14.90 -54.39
C ASN A 188 -29.43 -14.09 -54.95
N LYS A 189 -29.30 -13.08 -55.85
CA LYS A 189 -28.15 -12.31 -56.41
C LYS A 189 -28.62 -11.25 -57.44
N LYS A 190 -27.98 -10.07 -57.50
CA LYS A 190 -27.75 -9.13 -58.65
C LYS A 190 -27.10 -7.84 -58.08
N MET A 191 -25.87 -7.37 -58.41
CA MET A 191 -25.20 -7.06 -59.70
C MET A 191 -25.97 -6.02 -60.54
N ARG A 192 -25.39 -4.93 -61.08
CA ARG A 192 -24.00 -4.60 -61.54
C ARG A 192 -23.66 -3.11 -61.25
N GLU A 193 -22.48 -2.51 -61.47
CA GLU A 193 -21.05 -2.82 -61.79
C GLU A 193 -20.50 -1.69 -62.70
N ASP A 194 -19.16 -1.56 -62.78
CA ASP A 194 -18.32 -0.65 -63.61
C ASP A 194 -17.80 0.63 -62.91
N GLY A 195 -16.48 0.81 -62.68
CA GLY A 195 -15.39 -0.16 -62.86
C GLY A 195 -13.98 0.41 -62.62
N ILE A 196 -13.00 -0.53 -62.65
CA ILE A 196 -11.53 -0.36 -62.77
C ILE A 196 -10.80 -0.02 -61.44
N THR A 197 -9.76 -0.73 -60.93
CA THR A 197 -9.15 -2.07 -61.17
C THR A 197 -8.34 -2.47 -59.90
N SER A 198 -8.58 -3.63 -59.27
CA SER A 198 -7.79 -4.90 -59.35
C SER A 198 -6.25 -4.77 -59.16
N ASN A 199 -5.51 -5.44 -58.27
CA ASN A 199 -5.61 -6.76 -57.59
C ASN A 199 -4.62 -6.81 -56.37
N SER A 200 -4.58 -7.79 -55.42
CA SER A 200 -5.47 -8.92 -55.03
C SER A 200 -5.02 -9.58 -53.69
N SER A 201 -5.94 -10.32 -53.04
CA SER A 201 -5.77 -11.53 -52.20
C SER A 201 -4.97 -11.56 -50.86
N ASN A 202 -5.76 -11.64 -49.78
CA ASN A 202 -5.80 -12.71 -48.74
C ASN A 202 -4.81 -12.83 -47.56
N LEU A 203 -5.44 -12.83 -46.37
CA LEU A 203 -5.18 -13.61 -45.13
C LEU A 203 -4.05 -13.18 -44.16
N GLY A 204 -4.45 -12.97 -42.89
CA GLY A 204 -3.56 -13.03 -41.72
C GLY A 204 -3.45 -11.71 -40.94
N ASP A 205 -4.25 -11.55 -39.88
CA ASP A 205 -4.13 -10.40 -38.97
C ASP A 205 -2.87 -10.49 -38.09
N THR A 206 -1.90 -9.63 -38.34
CA THR A 206 -0.80 -9.31 -37.41
C THR A 206 -0.57 -7.79 -37.37
N PRO A 207 -0.78 -7.11 -36.24
CA PRO A 207 -0.49 -5.69 -36.13
C PRO A 207 1.00 -5.47 -35.83
N THR A 208 1.82 -5.31 -36.88
CA THR A 208 3.17 -4.76 -36.72
C THR A 208 3.13 -3.26 -36.58
N ALA A 209 3.73 -2.79 -35.47
CA ALA A 209 4.15 -1.44 -35.14
C ALA A 209 4.18 -0.40 -36.27
N ASP A 210 3.60 0.76 -35.98
CA ASP A 210 4.08 2.04 -36.53
C ASP A 210 4.57 2.94 -35.38
N ILE A 211 5.61 3.72 -35.64
CA ILE A 211 6.44 4.36 -34.61
C ILE A 211 6.05 5.84 -34.48
N GLY A 212 5.65 6.28 -33.28
CA GLY A 212 5.20 7.66 -33.06
C GLY A 212 5.30 8.16 -31.62
N SER A 213 6.40 8.86 -31.32
CA SER A 213 6.65 9.70 -30.14
C SER A 213 6.79 9.01 -28.76
N ALA A 214 8.01 9.06 -28.22
CA ALA A 214 8.33 8.61 -26.87
C ALA A 214 8.21 9.74 -25.85
N THR A 215 7.53 9.52 -24.73
CA THR A 215 7.85 10.16 -23.44
C THR A 215 7.19 9.43 -22.26
N SER A 216 7.81 9.53 -21.08
CA SER A 216 7.40 8.93 -19.80
C SER A 216 7.20 7.40 -19.80
N VAL A 217 8.32 6.66 -19.78
CA VAL A 217 8.35 5.30 -19.23
C VAL A 217 8.31 5.42 -17.70
N LEU A 218 7.10 5.52 -17.13
CA LEU A 218 6.91 5.30 -15.70
C LEU A 218 7.24 3.83 -15.39
N PRO A 219 7.96 3.53 -14.30
CA PRO A 219 8.08 2.14 -13.84
C PRO A 219 6.69 1.60 -13.51
N TYR A 220 6.55 0.27 -13.60
CA TYR A 220 5.31 -0.50 -13.68
C TYR A 220 4.46 -0.46 -12.38
N PHE A 221 4.01 0.73 -11.97
CA PHE A 221 2.95 0.89 -10.99
C PHE A 221 1.61 0.56 -11.64
N ASP A 222 0.79 -0.18 -10.90
CA ASP A 222 -0.44 -0.78 -11.39
C ASP A 222 -1.35 0.25 -12.08
N ARG A 223 -1.94 -0.11 -13.22
CA ARG A 223 -2.93 0.74 -13.92
C ARG A 223 -4.18 1.00 -13.08
N ASN A 224 -4.34 0.25 -11.98
CA ASN A 224 -5.39 0.44 -10.99
C ASN A 224 -4.94 1.28 -9.76
N SER A 225 -3.73 1.85 -9.73
CA SER A 225 -3.29 2.65 -8.57
C SER A 225 -3.94 4.04 -8.56
N LEU A 226 -4.70 4.34 -7.49
CA LEU A 226 -5.34 5.64 -7.26
C LEU A 226 -4.52 6.47 -6.25
N PRO A 227 -3.60 7.35 -6.70
CA PRO A 227 -2.92 8.27 -5.81
C PRO A 227 -3.89 9.31 -5.22
N CYS A 228 -3.57 9.85 -4.06
CA CYS A 228 -4.36 10.88 -3.39
C CYS A 228 -3.45 11.99 -2.82
N LEU A 229 -3.85 13.24 -3.02
CA LEU A 229 -3.18 14.40 -2.42
C LEU A 229 -3.83 14.69 -1.06
N VAL A 230 -3.13 14.38 0.03
CA VAL A 230 -3.64 14.59 1.39
C VAL A 230 -3.17 15.94 1.91
N LYS A 231 -4.11 16.78 2.34
CA LYS A 231 -3.89 18.09 2.95
C LYS A 231 -4.03 17.96 4.47
N ILE A 232 -2.94 18.19 5.20
CA ILE A 232 -2.88 18.13 6.67
C ILE A 232 -2.94 19.55 7.26
N TYR A 233 -3.69 19.68 8.34
CA TYR A 233 -3.91 20.93 9.08
C TYR A 233 -3.35 20.79 10.50
N ASP A 234 -2.65 21.82 10.98
CA ASP A 234 -2.28 22.04 12.39
C ASP A 234 -1.59 20.85 13.12
N SER A 235 -0.88 20.00 12.37
CA SER A 235 -0.11 18.86 12.89
C SER A 235 1.37 19.21 13.15
N PRO A 236 2.00 18.72 14.24
CA PRO A 236 3.43 18.88 14.44
C PRO A 236 4.26 18.13 13.38
N GLU A 237 5.48 18.61 13.12
CA GLU A 237 6.28 18.11 11.99
C GLU A 237 6.82 16.68 12.18
N SER A 238 6.95 16.24 13.42
CA SER A 238 7.59 14.97 13.84
C SER A 238 6.84 13.70 13.41
N ASP A 239 5.54 13.82 13.17
CA ASP A 239 4.61 12.68 13.21
C ASP A 239 4.42 12.00 11.85
N LEU A 240 4.92 12.63 10.77
CA LEU A 240 4.69 12.24 9.38
C LEU A 240 6.03 12.05 8.67
N LYS A 241 6.30 10.84 8.18
CA LYS A 241 7.55 10.49 7.50
C LYS A 241 7.26 9.81 6.16
N LEU A 242 8.19 9.95 5.21
CA LEU A 242 8.16 9.17 3.97
C LEU A 242 8.15 7.67 4.27
N ASN A 243 7.41 6.91 3.46
CA ASN A 243 7.23 5.45 3.52
C ASN A 243 6.40 4.93 4.70
N ASP A 244 6.01 5.80 5.64
CA ASP A 244 5.01 5.44 6.65
C ASP A 244 3.64 5.27 5.99
N VAL A 245 2.88 4.29 6.49
CA VAL A 245 1.53 3.99 6.03
C VAL A 245 0.51 4.53 7.03
N PHE A 246 -0.49 5.24 6.53
CA PHE A 246 -1.51 5.90 7.33
C PHE A 246 -2.92 5.58 6.82
N GLU A 247 -3.86 5.56 7.76
CA GLU A 247 -5.28 5.74 7.49
C GLU A 247 -5.63 7.20 7.72
N PHE A 248 -6.03 7.89 6.65
CA PHE A 248 -6.49 9.27 6.66
C PHE A 248 -8.01 9.29 6.57
N ILE A 249 -8.67 10.02 7.45
CA ILE A 249 -10.12 10.27 7.42
C ILE A 249 -10.31 11.76 7.19
N GLY A 250 -11.06 12.11 6.15
CA GLY A 250 -11.10 13.49 5.67
C GLY A 250 -12.19 13.76 4.63
N VAL A 251 -12.32 15.03 4.26
CA VAL A 251 -13.28 15.47 3.25
C VAL A 251 -12.69 15.27 1.85
N LEU A 252 -13.39 14.53 1.00
CA LEU A 252 -12.97 14.30 -0.38
C LEU A 252 -13.30 15.51 -1.25
N THR A 253 -12.31 16.09 -1.91
CA THR A 253 -12.48 17.04 -3.01
C THR A 253 -11.94 16.42 -4.29
N PHE A 254 -12.85 16.05 -5.17
CA PHE A 254 -12.57 15.55 -6.52
C PHE A 254 -13.64 16.11 -7.45
N ASP A 255 -13.21 16.67 -8.58
CA ASP A 255 -14.09 17.18 -9.63
C ASP A 255 -13.59 16.65 -10.99
N PRO A 256 -14.24 15.62 -11.54
CA PRO A 256 -13.84 15.03 -12.82
C PRO A 256 -14.27 15.87 -14.04
N GLU A 257 -15.18 16.84 -13.88
CA GLU A 257 -15.76 17.61 -14.99
C GLU A 257 -15.14 19.01 -15.13
N PHE A 258 -14.17 19.38 -14.29
CA PHE A 258 -13.54 20.71 -14.29
C PHE A 258 -12.74 21.00 -15.57
N SER A 259 -13.41 21.53 -16.59
CA SER A 259 -12.76 22.23 -17.70
C SER A 259 -12.24 23.57 -17.19
N VAL A 260 -10.93 23.81 -17.29
CA VAL A 260 -10.33 25.12 -17.05
C VAL A 260 -10.78 26.07 -18.15
N ASP A 261 -11.87 26.79 -17.92
CA ASP A 261 -12.27 27.91 -18.76
C ASP A 261 -11.20 29.00 -18.63
N LYS A 262 -10.45 29.23 -19.71
CA LYS A 262 -9.32 30.16 -19.77
C LYS A 262 -9.70 31.65 -19.70
N ASN A 263 -10.93 31.95 -19.31
CA ASN A 263 -11.61 33.23 -19.47
C ASN A 263 -12.16 33.80 -18.15
N VAL A 264 -11.70 33.30 -16.99
CA VAL A 264 -11.90 33.99 -15.70
C VAL A 264 -10.60 34.74 -15.40
N ASP A 265 -10.69 36.07 -15.22
CA ASP A 265 -9.52 36.95 -15.16
C ASP A 265 -8.50 36.49 -14.10
N ASN A 266 -7.25 36.36 -14.56
CA ASN A 266 -6.17 35.65 -13.85
C ASN A 266 -5.55 36.47 -12.70
N ASP A 267 -6.13 37.64 -12.40
CA ASP A 267 -5.54 38.71 -11.60
C ASP A 267 -5.43 38.39 -10.10
N ILE A 268 -6.11 37.35 -9.59
CA ILE A 268 -5.97 36.90 -8.19
C ILE A 268 -4.85 35.86 -8.04
N LEU A 269 -4.63 35.01 -9.05
CA LEU A 269 -3.54 34.03 -9.05
C LEU A 269 -2.16 34.71 -9.12
N GLY A 270 -2.06 35.85 -9.80
CA GLY A 270 -0.81 36.63 -9.89
C GLY A 270 -0.27 37.19 -8.56
N TYR A 271 -1.08 37.26 -7.50
CA TYR A 271 -0.63 37.73 -6.17
C TYR A 271 -0.17 36.60 -5.23
N LEU A 272 -0.42 35.33 -5.58
CA LEU A 272 0.02 34.17 -4.82
C LEU A 272 0.92 33.26 -5.69
N GLY A 273 2.03 33.83 -6.17
CA GLY A 273 3.22 33.12 -6.65
C GLY A 273 3.01 32.13 -7.81
N ASP A 274 3.38 32.53 -9.03
CA ASP A 274 3.39 31.67 -10.23
C ASP A 274 4.12 30.31 -10.05
N ASP A 275 5.10 30.23 -9.14
CA ASP A 275 5.90 29.02 -8.86
C ASP A 275 5.07 27.82 -8.35
N ASP A 276 4.00 28.03 -7.59
CA ASP A 276 3.24 26.93 -6.97
C ASP A 276 2.38 26.15 -7.97
N THR A 277 2.10 26.73 -9.14
CA THR A 277 1.23 26.13 -10.16
C THR A 277 1.80 24.85 -10.78
N GLN A 278 3.12 24.67 -10.79
CA GLN A 278 3.78 23.46 -11.32
C GLN A 278 3.68 22.27 -10.35
N THR A 279 3.57 22.53 -9.04
CA THR A 279 3.46 21.50 -8.00
C THR A 279 2.03 20.96 -7.89
N GLN A 280 1.03 21.73 -8.32
CA GLN A 280 -0.38 21.35 -8.24
C GLN A 280 -0.83 20.51 -9.45
N MET A 281 -0.94 19.19 -9.26
CA MET A 281 -1.68 18.32 -10.18
C MET A 281 -3.10 18.87 -10.37
N PRO A 282 -3.62 18.93 -11.62
CA PRO A 282 -4.95 19.46 -11.87
C PRO A 282 -6.01 18.65 -11.12
N PRO A 283 -7.04 19.29 -10.54
CA PRO A 283 -8.01 18.63 -9.66
C PRO A 283 -8.80 17.51 -10.34
N THR A 284 -8.82 17.48 -11.67
CA THR A 284 -9.40 16.43 -12.52
C THR A 284 -8.62 15.11 -12.54
N LYS A 285 -7.33 15.10 -12.15
CA LYS A 285 -6.45 13.91 -12.28
C LYS A 285 -6.14 13.20 -10.97
N VAL A 286 -6.26 13.86 -9.82
CA VAL A 286 -5.90 13.28 -8.51
C VAL A 286 -6.92 13.73 -7.45
N PRO A 287 -7.61 12.81 -6.75
CA PRO A 287 -8.48 13.17 -5.63
C PRO A 287 -7.68 13.85 -4.51
N ARG A 288 -8.23 14.94 -3.99
CA ARG A 288 -7.67 15.69 -2.85
C ARG A 288 -8.43 15.29 -1.58
N LEU A 289 -7.73 15.05 -0.48
CA LEU A 289 -8.33 14.69 0.80
C LEU A 289 -7.93 15.71 1.87
N HIS A 290 -8.91 16.44 2.40
CA HIS A 290 -8.71 17.33 3.53
C HIS A 290 -8.76 16.51 4.82
N CYS A 291 -7.61 16.13 5.34
CA CYS A 291 -7.50 15.25 6.50
C CYS A 291 -7.99 15.94 7.77
N LEU A 292 -8.92 15.30 8.46
CA LEU A 292 -9.40 15.67 9.79
C LEU A 292 -8.67 14.88 10.88
N ILE A 293 -8.50 13.57 10.65
CA ILE A 293 -7.89 12.61 11.58
C ILE A 293 -7.02 11.64 10.78
N HIS A 294 -5.80 11.37 11.27
CA HIS A 294 -4.92 10.33 10.72
C HIS A 294 -4.45 9.36 11.80
N LYS A 295 -4.30 8.09 11.43
CA LYS A 295 -3.75 7.02 12.28
C LYS A 295 -2.61 6.32 11.54
N LYS A 296 -1.42 6.22 12.14
CA LYS A 296 -0.34 5.38 11.59
C LYS A 296 -0.78 3.91 11.66
N LEU A 297 -0.66 3.20 10.54
CA LEU A 297 -1.01 1.79 10.45
C LEU A 297 0.23 0.92 10.66
N SER A 298 0.02 -0.19 11.36
CA SER A 298 0.97 -1.28 11.52
C SER A 298 0.48 -2.53 10.77
N ASN A 299 1.33 -3.55 10.63
CA ASN A 299 0.96 -4.81 9.98
C ASN A 299 -0.25 -5.51 10.65
N GLN A 300 -0.57 -5.19 11.91
CA GLN A 300 -1.75 -5.73 12.61
C GLN A 300 -3.06 -5.09 12.14
N ASP A 301 -3.05 -3.81 11.74
CA ASP A 301 -4.26 -3.06 11.34
C ASP A 301 -4.83 -3.48 9.97
N PHE A 302 -4.13 -4.36 9.26
CA PHE A 302 -4.56 -4.95 7.99
C PHE A 302 -5.21 -6.33 8.18
N ILE A 303 -5.17 -6.91 9.38
CA ILE A 303 -5.73 -8.22 9.66
C ILE A 303 -7.20 -8.06 10.07
N THR A 304 -8.09 -8.42 9.15
CA THR A 304 -9.53 -8.42 9.41
C THR A 304 -9.89 -9.54 10.37
N GLY A 305 -10.72 -9.23 11.37
CA GLY A 305 -11.17 -10.22 12.35
C GLY A 305 -10.04 -10.69 13.26
N SER A 306 -9.31 -9.76 13.89
CA SER A 306 -8.40 -10.11 14.98
C SER A 306 -9.18 -10.94 16.00
N PRO A 307 -8.90 -12.25 16.17
CA PRO A 307 -9.55 -12.99 17.23
C PRO A 307 -9.18 -12.33 18.55
N THR A 308 -10.11 -12.24 19.49
CA THR A 308 -9.85 -11.86 20.89
C THR A 308 -9.12 -13.00 21.60
N LEU A 309 -7.99 -13.38 21.02
CA LEU A 309 -7.11 -14.46 21.37
C LEU A 309 -6.04 -13.85 22.26
N GLU A 310 -6.25 -13.95 23.56
CA GLU A 310 -5.17 -13.74 24.53
C GLU A 310 -3.97 -14.61 24.12
N LEU A 311 -2.75 -14.12 24.35
CA LEU A 311 -1.51 -14.79 23.99
C LEU A 311 -1.27 -16.06 24.82
N LYS A 312 -2.04 -17.12 24.55
CA LYS A 312 -1.96 -18.41 25.23
C LYS A 312 -0.89 -19.27 24.56
N SER A 313 0.19 -19.55 25.29
CA SER A 313 1.38 -20.23 24.77
C SER A 313 1.08 -21.54 24.02
N HIS A 314 0.11 -22.36 24.47
CA HIS A 314 -0.27 -23.60 23.78
C HIS A 314 -0.77 -23.35 22.34
N LEU A 315 -1.57 -22.30 22.16
CA LEU A 315 -2.20 -21.97 20.90
C LEU A 315 -1.20 -21.34 19.92
N VAL A 316 -0.26 -20.54 20.43
CA VAL A 316 0.90 -20.07 19.65
C VAL A 316 1.72 -21.25 19.13
N LYS A 317 1.97 -22.28 19.95
CA LYS A 317 2.69 -23.50 19.55
C LYS A 317 1.96 -24.28 18.48
N GLU A 318 0.65 -24.49 18.62
CA GLU A 318 -0.18 -25.17 17.62
C GLU A 318 -0.23 -24.42 16.27
N ILE A 319 -0.44 -23.09 16.30
CA ILE A 319 -0.44 -22.25 15.10
C ILE A 319 0.95 -22.24 14.43
N ARG A 320 2.03 -22.20 15.22
CA ARG A 320 3.41 -22.33 14.73
C ARG A 320 3.65 -23.68 14.04
N GLU A 321 3.20 -24.78 14.63
CA GLU A 321 3.36 -26.13 14.06
C GLU A 321 2.57 -26.33 12.78
N THR A 322 1.33 -25.84 12.71
CA THR A 322 0.52 -25.90 11.47
C THR A 322 1.14 -25.06 10.35
N LEU A 323 1.60 -23.84 10.65
CA LEU A 323 2.31 -22.98 9.69
C LEU A 323 3.62 -23.61 9.21
N LEU A 324 4.42 -24.17 10.13
CA LEU A 324 5.68 -24.83 9.79
C LEU A 324 5.46 -26.07 8.92
N ARG A 325 4.41 -26.86 9.20
CA ARG A 325 4.00 -28.00 8.37
C ARG A 325 3.64 -27.54 6.96
N HIS A 326 2.84 -26.48 6.83
CA HIS A 326 2.47 -25.92 5.53
C HIS A 326 3.70 -25.40 4.74
N LEU A 327 4.59 -24.64 5.38
CA LEU A 327 5.85 -24.19 4.76
C LEU A 327 6.74 -25.38 4.35
N THR A 328 6.76 -26.46 5.15
CA THR A 328 7.50 -27.69 4.84
C THR A 328 6.94 -28.38 3.60
N THR A 329 5.61 -28.50 3.47
CA THR A 329 4.97 -29.04 2.26
C THR A 329 5.22 -28.16 1.02
N ILE A 330 5.16 -26.83 1.16
CA ILE A 330 5.48 -25.90 0.06
C ILE A 330 6.93 -26.06 -0.39
N LEU A 331 7.86 -26.27 0.54
CA LEU A 331 9.30 -26.42 0.28
C LEU A 331 9.72 -27.89 0.03
N GLY A 332 8.78 -28.74 -0.41
CA GLY A 332 9.07 -30.11 -0.84
C GLY A 332 9.57 -31.02 0.29
N ASN A 333 9.00 -30.86 1.48
CA ASN A 333 9.37 -31.53 2.73
C ASN A 333 10.77 -31.19 3.30
N ASP A 334 11.38 -30.08 2.86
CA ASP A 334 12.60 -29.55 3.49
C ASP A 334 12.32 -28.79 4.80
N GLY A 335 12.27 -29.51 5.91
CA GLY A 335 12.02 -28.95 7.24
C GLY A 335 13.06 -27.92 7.72
N VAL A 336 14.31 -27.93 7.22
CA VAL A 336 15.32 -26.93 7.58
C VAL A 336 15.05 -25.62 6.85
N ALA A 337 14.75 -25.69 5.55
CA ALA A 337 14.34 -24.52 4.77
C ALA A 337 13.05 -23.89 5.34
N ALA A 338 12.07 -24.70 5.75
CA ALA A 338 10.84 -24.22 6.37
C ALA A 338 11.05 -23.51 7.71
N ASN A 339 11.92 -24.03 8.59
CA ASN A 339 12.25 -23.34 9.84
C ASN A 339 12.99 -22.02 9.57
N LEU A 340 13.99 -21.99 8.68
CA LEU A 340 14.69 -20.75 8.34
C LEU A 340 13.79 -19.73 7.64
N MET A 341 12.85 -20.18 6.81
CA MET A 341 11.79 -19.33 6.23
C MET A 341 10.89 -18.75 7.31
N LEU A 342 10.45 -19.54 8.31
CA LEU A 342 9.66 -19.03 9.42
C LEU A 342 10.43 -17.95 10.22
N LEU A 343 11.70 -18.16 10.52
CA LEU A 343 12.53 -17.14 11.18
C LEU A 343 12.71 -15.89 10.31
N HIS A 344 12.89 -16.06 9.01
CA HIS A 344 12.95 -14.95 8.04
C HIS A 344 11.65 -14.12 8.05
N LEU A 345 10.48 -14.77 8.00
CA LEU A 345 9.17 -14.10 8.04
C LEU A 345 8.88 -13.38 9.36
N LEU A 346 9.48 -13.84 10.46
CA LEU A 346 9.42 -13.18 11.78
C LEU A 346 10.47 -12.07 11.97
N SER A 347 11.44 -11.92 11.06
CA SER A 347 12.52 -10.95 11.21
C SER A 347 12.04 -9.50 11.15
N LYS A 348 12.65 -8.64 11.96
CA LYS A 348 12.35 -7.21 12.03
C LYS A 348 13.58 -6.43 12.50
N VAL A 349 13.88 -5.29 11.88
CA VAL A 349 14.85 -4.34 12.44
C VAL A 349 14.33 -3.80 13.77
N HIS A 350 14.91 -4.26 14.88
CA HIS A 350 14.50 -3.91 16.23
C HIS A 350 15.28 -2.71 16.80
N ALA A 351 16.56 -2.62 16.46
CA ALA A 351 17.44 -1.54 16.91
C ALA A 351 18.45 -1.18 15.82
N ARG A 352 18.93 0.06 15.85
CA ARG A 352 20.04 0.53 15.02
C ARG A 352 21.12 1.06 15.95
N VAL A 353 22.29 0.43 15.91
CA VAL A 353 23.47 0.81 16.70
C VAL A 353 24.58 1.10 15.71
N ASP A 354 25.17 2.29 15.77
CA ASP A 354 26.27 2.74 14.91
C ASP A 354 26.04 2.45 13.41
N SER A 355 24.88 2.87 12.90
CA SER A 355 24.34 2.61 11.55
C SER A 355 24.05 1.14 11.18
N THR A 356 24.38 0.16 12.02
CA THR A 356 24.09 -1.26 11.77
C THR A 356 22.67 -1.61 12.22
N ALA A 357 21.89 -2.25 11.36
CA ALA A 357 20.53 -2.70 11.67
C ALA A 357 20.53 -4.09 12.31
N VAL A 358 20.01 -4.20 13.53
CA VAL A 358 19.98 -5.44 14.33
C VAL A 358 18.57 -6.04 14.32
N GLY A 359 18.48 -7.35 14.05
CA GLY A 359 17.22 -8.11 14.00
C GLY A 359 16.73 -8.45 12.58
N LYS A 360 17.37 -7.93 11.54
CA LYS A 360 17.18 -8.39 10.15
C LYS A 360 17.69 -9.83 10.00
N LEU A 361 17.01 -10.63 9.18
CA LEU A 361 17.51 -11.95 8.78
C LEU A 361 17.20 -12.16 7.30
N SER A 362 18.14 -11.80 6.43
CA SER A 362 18.01 -12.08 4.99
C SER A 362 18.35 -13.54 4.69
N LEU A 363 17.58 -14.14 3.78
CA LEU A 363 17.68 -15.55 3.42
C LEU A 363 17.95 -15.68 1.92
N ASN A 364 19.03 -16.36 1.55
CA ASN A 364 19.28 -16.81 0.19
C ASN A 364 19.09 -18.34 0.11
N LEU A 365 18.14 -18.77 -0.71
CA LEU A 365 17.95 -20.17 -1.08
C LEU A 365 18.64 -20.43 -2.43
N THR A 366 19.72 -21.20 -2.40
CA THR A 366 20.50 -21.55 -3.60
C THR A 366 20.01 -22.86 -4.22
N CYS A 367 20.52 -23.21 -5.40
CA CYS A 367 20.15 -24.41 -6.18
C CYS A 367 18.74 -24.37 -6.79
N PHE A 368 18.21 -23.17 -7.05
CA PHE A 368 16.97 -22.98 -7.81
C PHE A 368 17.19 -23.10 -9.33
N ASN A 369 17.23 -24.34 -9.82
CA ASN A 369 17.16 -24.62 -11.26
C ASN A 369 15.79 -24.20 -11.83
N LYS A 370 15.71 -23.98 -13.15
CA LYS A 370 14.47 -23.59 -13.87
C LYS A 370 13.25 -24.46 -13.56
N GLU A 371 13.43 -25.76 -13.41
CA GLU A 371 12.36 -26.72 -13.05
C GLU A 371 11.89 -26.56 -11.60
N THR A 372 12.82 -26.37 -10.65
CA THR A 372 12.47 -26.11 -9.25
C THR A 372 11.87 -24.72 -9.04
N LEU A 373 12.29 -23.71 -9.82
CA LEU A 373 11.73 -22.36 -9.76
C LEU A 373 10.29 -22.32 -10.27
N SER A 374 9.98 -22.98 -11.38
CA SER A 374 8.62 -22.97 -11.94
C SER A 374 7.60 -23.65 -11.02
N VAL A 375 8.00 -24.70 -10.29
CA VAL A 375 7.14 -25.38 -9.32
C VAL A 375 7.20 -24.71 -7.94
N TYR A 376 8.35 -24.72 -7.28
CA TYR A 376 8.50 -24.26 -5.90
C TYR A 376 8.57 -22.74 -5.78
N GLY A 377 9.23 -22.05 -6.72
CA GLY A 377 9.28 -20.59 -6.74
C GLY A 377 7.89 -19.96 -6.94
N HIS A 378 7.05 -20.53 -7.81
CA HIS A 378 5.67 -20.07 -7.97
C HIS A 378 4.82 -20.35 -6.72
N ARG A 379 4.86 -21.58 -6.18
CA ARG A 379 4.16 -21.95 -4.94
C ARG A 379 4.57 -21.07 -3.75
N LEU A 380 5.86 -20.81 -3.58
CA LEU A 380 6.39 -19.96 -2.52
C LEU A 380 5.91 -18.51 -2.67
N ASN A 381 5.98 -17.93 -3.88
CA ASN A 381 5.44 -16.59 -4.12
C ASN A 381 3.92 -16.51 -3.86
N LEU A 382 3.14 -17.54 -4.22
CA LEU A 382 1.70 -17.59 -3.93
C LEU A 382 1.43 -17.69 -2.42
N ALA A 383 2.16 -18.54 -1.71
CA ALA A 383 2.05 -18.68 -0.26
C ALA A 383 2.42 -17.38 0.47
N LEU A 384 3.50 -16.71 0.07
CA LEU A 384 3.92 -15.42 0.61
C LEU A 384 2.84 -14.34 0.38
N LYS A 385 2.25 -14.27 -0.81
CA LYS A 385 1.13 -13.36 -1.11
C LYS A 385 -0.09 -13.62 -0.22
N ASN A 386 -0.37 -14.89 0.08
CA ASN A 386 -1.47 -15.29 0.94
C ASN A 386 -1.18 -15.05 2.44
N LEU A 387 0.08 -15.09 2.88
CA LEU A 387 0.48 -14.95 4.29
C LEU A 387 0.79 -13.51 4.72
N LEU A 388 1.36 -12.70 3.82
CA LEU A 388 1.93 -11.39 4.16
C LEU A 388 1.12 -10.22 3.57
N PRO A 389 1.12 -9.05 4.24
CA PRO A 389 0.35 -7.90 3.76
C PRO A 389 0.95 -7.28 2.49
N PHE A 390 2.28 -7.13 2.46
CA PHE A 390 2.99 -6.49 1.35
C PHE A 390 4.06 -7.42 0.82
N THR A 391 3.94 -7.84 -0.44
CA THR A 391 4.94 -8.66 -1.13
C THR A 391 5.26 -8.09 -2.49
N HIS A 392 6.54 -7.94 -2.78
CA HIS A 392 7.06 -7.54 -4.08
C HIS A 392 8.07 -8.57 -4.58
N CYS A 393 8.11 -8.83 -5.89
CA CYS A 393 9.04 -9.78 -6.50
C CYS A 393 9.78 -9.08 -7.65
N VAL A 394 11.11 -9.13 -7.63
CA VAL A 394 11.99 -8.46 -8.60
C VAL A 394 12.83 -9.51 -9.34
N PRO A 395 12.65 -9.68 -10.66
CA PRO A 395 13.54 -10.50 -11.49
C PRO A 395 14.85 -9.76 -11.75
N LEU A 396 15.94 -10.22 -11.14
CA LEU A 396 17.26 -9.60 -11.20
C LEU A 396 17.99 -9.99 -12.49
N THR A 397 17.58 -9.40 -13.61
CA THR A 397 18.32 -9.52 -14.87
C THR A 397 19.25 -8.33 -15.08
N VAL A 398 20.32 -8.52 -15.86
CA VAL A 398 21.24 -7.43 -16.26
C VAL A 398 20.51 -6.30 -16.97
N ASP A 399 19.50 -6.64 -17.78
CA ASP A 399 18.66 -5.68 -18.49
C ASP A 399 17.79 -4.85 -17.53
N TYR A 400 17.16 -5.51 -16.54
CA TYR A 400 16.36 -4.85 -15.51
C TYR A 400 17.21 -3.88 -14.67
N LEU A 401 18.37 -4.35 -14.19
CA LEU A 401 19.34 -3.56 -13.44
C LEU A 401 19.85 -2.34 -14.22
N ASN A 402 20.04 -2.46 -15.53
CA ASN A 402 20.55 -1.37 -16.37
C ASN A 402 19.48 -0.38 -16.83
N LYS A 403 18.19 -0.78 -16.86
CA LYS A 403 17.08 0.06 -17.36
C LYS A 403 16.32 0.81 -16.28
N ILE A 404 16.06 0.20 -15.12
CA ILE A 404 15.10 0.72 -14.15
C ILE A 404 15.82 1.22 -12.89
N PRO A 405 15.66 2.49 -12.47
CA PRO A 405 16.21 2.95 -11.19
C PRO A 405 15.47 2.29 -10.02
N LEU A 406 16.22 1.64 -9.14
CA LEU A 406 15.67 1.00 -7.93
C LEU A 406 15.49 2.01 -6.79
N ALA A 407 16.38 3.00 -6.71
CA ALA A 407 16.35 4.10 -5.74
C ALA A 407 15.41 5.25 -6.19
N PRO A 408 14.69 5.90 -5.27
CA PRO A 408 13.93 7.12 -5.59
C PRO A 408 14.83 8.29 -5.95
N LYS A 409 14.36 9.13 -6.89
CA LYS A 409 15.11 10.31 -7.38
C LYS A 409 14.23 11.55 -7.48
N LYS A 410 14.66 12.69 -6.93
CA LYS A 410 13.94 13.97 -7.07
C LYS A 410 14.08 14.47 -8.51
N ASN A 411 12.94 14.61 -9.20
CA ASN A 411 12.85 15.28 -10.48
C ASN A 411 12.50 16.75 -10.26
N TYR A 412 13.44 17.64 -10.57
CA TYR A 412 13.27 19.09 -10.43
C TYR A 412 12.34 19.69 -11.49
N GLN A 413 12.16 19.06 -12.65
CA GLN A 413 11.25 19.55 -13.71
C GLN A 413 9.77 19.44 -13.32
N THR A 414 9.44 18.50 -12.44
CA THR A 414 8.09 18.33 -11.88
C THR A 414 8.03 18.74 -10.41
N ASN A 415 9.17 19.07 -9.79
CA ASN A 415 9.36 19.18 -8.34
C ASN A 415 8.83 17.95 -7.55
N ARG A 416 8.95 16.74 -8.08
CA ARG A 416 8.43 15.50 -7.43
C ARG A 416 9.50 14.45 -7.21
N LEU A 417 9.37 13.69 -6.12
CA LEU A 417 10.16 12.48 -5.90
C LEU A 417 9.62 11.37 -6.82
N ALA A 418 10.40 10.99 -7.82
CA ALA A 418 10.09 9.84 -8.66
C ALA A 418 10.37 8.56 -7.86
N SER A 419 9.34 7.73 -7.69
CA SER A 419 9.42 6.50 -6.90
C SER A 419 10.35 5.48 -7.54
N GLY A 420 11.33 5.03 -6.77
CA GLY A 420 12.05 3.79 -7.05
C GLY A 420 11.22 2.58 -6.60
N ILE A 421 11.58 1.39 -7.08
CA ILE A 421 10.97 0.11 -6.66
C ILE A 421 11.23 -0.20 -5.18
N LEU A 422 12.34 0.29 -4.63
CA LEU A 422 12.71 0.07 -3.22
C LEU A 422 12.05 1.08 -2.26
N GLN A 423 11.15 1.94 -2.77
CA GLN A 423 10.28 2.76 -1.93
C GLN A 423 9.10 1.92 -1.41
N LEU A 424 9.38 1.08 -0.43
CA LEU A 424 8.42 0.16 0.19
C LEU A 424 8.12 0.56 1.65
N ALA A 425 6.97 0.13 2.15
CA ALA A 425 6.53 0.36 3.52
C ALA A 425 7.29 -0.52 4.54
N GLU A 426 7.28 -0.10 5.81
CA GLU A 426 7.84 -0.87 6.94
C GLU A 426 7.24 -2.29 6.98
N GLY A 427 8.10 -3.30 7.11
CA GLY A 427 7.72 -4.71 7.22
C GLY A 427 7.39 -5.40 5.89
N SER A 428 7.55 -4.74 4.74
CA SER A 428 7.34 -5.34 3.41
C SER A 428 8.30 -6.51 3.12
N HIS A 429 7.84 -7.49 2.35
CA HIS A 429 8.66 -8.61 1.88
C HIS A 429 9.05 -8.44 0.41
N LEU A 430 10.34 -8.55 0.13
CA LEU A 430 10.93 -8.42 -1.20
C LEU A 430 11.62 -9.73 -1.58
N THR A 431 11.05 -10.43 -2.57
CA THR A 431 11.70 -11.57 -3.24
C THR A 431 12.57 -11.04 -4.37
N ILE A 432 13.84 -11.45 -4.44
CA ILE A 432 14.73 -11.23 -5.58
C ILE A 432 15.00 -12.58 -6.26
N ASP A 433 14.65 -12.68 -7.53
CA ASP A 433 14.97 -13.84 -8.38
C ASP A 433 16.27 -13.57 -9.16
N GLU A 434 17.37 -14.16 -8.70
CA GLU A 434 18.69 -14.11 -9.32
C GLU A 434 18.95 -15.29 -10.29
N THR A 435 18.02 -16.25 -10.41
CA THR A 435 18.21 -17.42 -11.29
C THR A 435 18.35 -17.06 -12.78
N GLN A 436 17.88 -15.86 -13.16
CA GLN A 436 17.97 -15.33 -14.52
C GLN A 436 19.14 -14.35 -14.71
N LEU A 437 19.96 -14.14 -13.67
CA LEU A 437 21.14 -13.29 -13.75
C LEU A 437 22.25 -14.01 -14.51
N GLN A 438 22.72 -13.40 -15.60
CA GLN A 438 23.83 -13.91 -16.42
C GLN A 438 25.02 -12.94 -16.32
N GLU A 439 26.23 -13.43 -16.63
CA GLU A 439 27.40 -12.57 -16.75
C GLU A 439 27.17 -11.49 -17.83
N GLY A 440 27.29 -10.23 -17.43
CA GLY A 440 27.02 -9.09 -18.30
C GLY A 440 27.62 -7.81 -17.76
N ARG A 441 27.70 -6.78 -18.60
CA ARG A 441 28.21 -5.47 -18.20
C ARG A 441 27.10 -4.65 -17.56
N LEU A 442 27.32 -4.24 -16.32
CA LEU A 442 26.49 -3.24 -15.65
C LEU A 442 26.90 -1.84 -16.12
N ASN A 443 25.89 -1.06 -16.51
CA ASN A 443 26.00 0.38 -16.74
C ASN A 443 26.15 1.12 -15.40
N PRO A 444 26.47 2.42 -15.37
CA PRO A 444 26.51 3.20 -14.12
C PRO A 444 25.22 3.10 -13.29
N ILE A 445 24.05 3.02 -13.95
CA ILE A 445 22.75 2.79 -13.31
C ILE A 445 22.69 1.39 -12.66
N GLY A 446 23.18 0.36 -13.35
CA GLY A 446 23.22 -1.01 -12.81
C GLY A 446 24.18 -1.16 -11.62
N LEU A 447 25.31 -0.45 -11.64
CA LEU A 447 26.25 -0.41 -10.51
C LEU A 447 25.65 0.31 -9.30
N GLU A 448 24.97 1.44 -9.52
CA GLU A 448 24.27 2.18 -8.47
C GLU A 448 23.12 1.33 -7.88
N ASN A 449 22.33 0.67 -8.73
CA ASN A 449 21.28 -0.25 -8.31
C ASN A 449 21.82 -1.43 -7.48
N ALA A 450 22.94 -2.04 -7.88
CA ALA A 450 23.61 -3.08 -7.11
C ALA A 450 24.09 -2.57 -5.73
N ARG A 451 24.69 -1.37 -5.68
CA ARG A 451 25.09 -0.71 -4.43
C ARG A 451 23.90 -0.45 -3.50
N VAL A 452 22.77 0.04 -4.03
CA VAL A 452 21.57 0.31 -3.23
C VAL A 452 20.97 -0.98 -2.68
N LEU A 453 20.95 -2.07 -3.47
CA LEU A 453 20.54 -3.39 -2.99
C LEU A 453 21.47 -3.93 -1.89
N GLN A 454 22.79 -3.74 -2.01
CA GLN A 454 23.76 -4.10 -0.97
C GLN A 454 23.54 -3.28 0.31
N SER A 455 23.33 -1.96 0.19
CA SER A 455 23.03 -1.07 1.33
C SER A 455 21.72 -1.44 2.04
N LEU A 456 20.69 -1.82 1.27
CA LEU A 456 19.44 -2.35 1.83
C LEU A 456 19.66 -3.67 2.57
N LEU A 457 20.48 -4.56 2.01
CA LEU A 457 20.77 -5.87 2.59
C LEU A 457 21.60 -5.77 3.88
N GLU A 458 22.64 -4.96 3.90
CA GLU A 458 23.58 -4.83 5.02
C GLU A 458 23.11 -3.84 6.09
N GLN A 459 22.65 -2.65 5.69
CA GLN A 459 22.32 -1.54 6.59
C GLN A 459 20.82 -1.32 6.79
N GLN A 460 19.97 -1.96 5.97
CA GLN A 460 18.52 -1.73 5.96
C GLN A 460 18.21 -0.23 5.80
N LYS A 461 18.80 0.35 4.77
CA LYS A 461 18.63 1.74 4.32
C LYS A 461 18.48 1.77 2.81
N VAL A 462 17.87 2.82 2.29
CA VAL A 462 17.81 3.11 0.86
C VAL A 462 18.34 4.53 0.65
N GLU A 463 19.36 4.70 -0.18
CA GLU A 463 19.91 6.01 -0.56
C GLU A 463 18.90 6.72 -1.51
N TYR A 464 18.40 7.90 -1.15
CA TYR A 464 17.48 8.70 -1.98
C TYR A 464 18.27 9.79 -2.69
N ASP A 465 18.15 9.87 -4.01
CA ASP A 465 18.92 10.80 -4.84
C ASP A 465 18.17 12.12 -5.06
N PHE A 466 18.57 13.17 -4.34
CA PHE A 466 18.06 14.53 -4.54
C PHE A 466 18.89 15.32 -5.56
N THR A 467 19.64 14.65 -6.44
CA THR A 467 20.56 15.19 -7.47
C THR A 467 21.76 15.98 -6.93
N TYR A 468 21.57 16.86 -5.95
CA TYR A 468 22.64 17.63 -5.30
C TYR A 468 23.19 16.96 -4.04
N TYR A 469 22.38 16.14 -3.38
CA TYR A 469 22.77 15.34 -2.22
C TYR A 469 22.05 14.00 -2.23
N LYS A 470 22.59 13.02 -1.51
CA LYS A 470 21.92 11.75 -1.20
C LYS A 470 21.46 11.74 0.25
N MET A 471 20.33 11.10 0.53
CA MET A 471 19.78 10.96 1.88
C MET A 471 19.50 9.50 2.21
N ASP A 472 20.10 8.99 3.28
CA ASP A 472 19.90 7.63 3.78
C ASP A 472 18.54 7.50 4.49
N MET A 473 17.56 6.89 3.83
CA MET A 473 16.26 6.61 4.44
C MET A 473 16.28 5.23 5.11
N PRO A 474 15.96 5.12 6.41
CA PRO A 474 15.88 3.81 7.07
C PRO A 474 14.70 3.01 6.51
N ALA A 475 14.95 1.75 6.18
CA ALA A 475 13.95 0.80 5.70
C ALA A 475 13.89 -0.43 6.63
N ASP A 476 12.77 -1.14 6.67
CA ASP A 476 12.64 -2.44 7.35
C ASP A 476 11.96 -3.39 6.36
N ILE A 477 12.77 -4.05 5.52
CA ILE A 477 12.32 -4.85 4.37
C ILE A 477 12.94 -6.25 4.51
N GLN A 478 12.07 -7.26 4.50
CA GLN A 478 12.49 -8.66 4.53
C GLN A 478 12.97 -9.06 3.14
N LEU A 479 14.25 -9.45 3.02
CA LEU A 479 14.84 -9.87 1.76
C LEU A 479 14.98 -11.39 1.66
N LEU A 480 14.29 -11.97 0.68
CA LEU A 480 14.45 -13.35 0.23
C LEU A 480 15.13 -13.34 -1.15
N VAL A 481 16.25 -14.05 -1.29
CA VAL A 481 16.95 -14.24 -2.56
C VAL A 481 16.77 -15.68 -3.02
N LEU A 482 16.44 -15.87 -4.29
CA LEU A 482 16.40 -17.17 -4.97
C LEU A 482 17.49 -17.19 -6.03
N SER A 483 18.42 -18.14 -5.97
CA SER A 483 19.57 -18.17 -6.89
C SER A 483 19.98 -19.59 -7.28
N GLU A 484 20.69 -19.73 -8.41
CA GLU A 484 21.27 -21.03 -8.80
C GLU A 484 22.47 -21.40 -7.91
N GLY A 485 23.34 -20.42 -7.62
CA GLY A 485 24.52 -20.58 -6.75
C GLY A 485 24.62 -19.50 -5.66
N LYS A 486 25.78 -19.36 -5.00
CA LYS A 486 26.00 -18.29 -4.03
C LYS A 486 26.00 -16.93 -4.74
N SER A 487 25.09 -16.04 -4.34
CA SER A 487 25.05 -14.67 -4.86
C SER A 487 26.34 -13.93 -4.52
N ASN A 488 26.92 -13.27 -5.53
CA ASN A 488 28.06 -12.37 -5.36
C ASN A 488 27.63 -10.89 -5.23
N ILE A 489 26.38 -10.56 -5.63
CA ILE A 489 25.83 -9.21 -5.54
C ILE A 489 25.10 -9.01 -4.20
N LEU A 490 24.47 -10.06 -3.67
CA LEU A 490 23.63 -10.03 -2.49
C LEU A 490 24.16 -10.99 -1.40
N PRO A 491 25.15 -10.55 -0.59
CA PRO A 491 25.67 -11.34 0.53
C PRO A 491 24.64 -11.46 1.66
N ALA A 492 23.66 -12.37 1.50
CA ALA A 492 22.62 -12.62 2.48
C ALA A 492 23.18 -13.22 3.78
N ASP A 493 22.53 -12.90 4.90
CA ASP A 493 22.94 -13.32 6.25
C ASP A 493 22.93 -14.85 6.37
N LEU A 494 21.88 -15.49 5.82
CA LEU A 494 21.77 -16.94 5.67
C LEU A 494 21.85 -17.34 4.20
N VAL A 495 22.70 -18.32 3.91
CA VAL A 495 22.71 -19.06 2.64
C VAL A 495 22.38 -20.51 2.94
N LEU A 496 21.42 -21.09 2.20
CA LEU A 496 20.98 -22.48 2.33
C LEU A 496 20.78 -23.11 0.93
N PRO A 497 21.49 -24.20 0.61
CA PRO A 497 21.19 -25.02 -0.55
C PRO A 497 19.85 -25.73 -0.40
N PHE A 498 18.91 -25.40 -1.29
CA PHE A 498 17.57 -25.98 -1.30
C PHE A 498 17.62 -27.43 -1.79
N ARG A 499 17.03 -28.35 -1.02
CA ARG A 499 17.03 -29.80 -1.33
C ARG A 499 15.62 -30.36 -1.13
N PRO A 500 14.72 -30.24 -2.12
CA PRO A 500 13.38 -30.81 -2.04
C PRO A 500 13.46 -32.35 -2.00
N LEU A 501 12.72 -32.97 -1.08
CA LEU A 501 12.66 -34.42 -0.85
C LEU A 501 11.45 -35.06 -1.54
N SER A 502 10.33 -34.33 -1.70
CA SER A 502 9.18 -34.77 -2.48
C SER A 502 8.46 -33.61 -3.16
N VAL A 503 7.74 -33.90 -4.25
CA VAL A 503 6.85 -32.95 -4.94
C VAL A 503 5.42 -33.22 -4.48
N ASP A 504 5.09 -32.85 -3.25
CA ASP A 504 3.71 -32.99 -2.75
C ASP A 504 2.78 -32.03 -3.51
N ALA A 505 1.49 -32.36 -3.62
CA ALA A 505 0.50 -31.43 -4.17
C ALA A 505 0.34 -30.24 -3.21
N ALA A 506 0.23 -29.02 -3.75
CA ALA A 506 -0.13 -27.87 -2.94
C ALA A 506 -1.56 -28.09 -2.42
N GLN A 507 -1.73 -28.11 -1.10
CA GLN A 507 -3.05 -28.18 -0.47
C GLN A 507 -3.64 -26.77 -0.42
N ASP A 508 -4.88 -26.63 -0.88
CA ASP A 508 -5.66 -25.43 -0.65
C ASP A 508 -5.94 -25.30 0.85
N VAL A 509 -5.62 -24.13 1.42
CA VAL A 509 -5.75 -23.87 2.85
C VAL A 509 -7.02 -23.07 3.12
N GLU A 510 -7.77 -23.50 4.14
CA GLU A 510 -8.96 -22.80 4.60
C GLU A 510 -8.65 -21.36 5.07
N ILE A 511 -9.57 -20.44 4.80
CA ILE A 511 -9.38 -19.01 5.03
C ILE A 511 -9.18 -18.69 6.53
N GLU A 512 -9.85 -19.43 7.43
CA GLU A 512 -9.72 -19.27 8.89
C GLU A 512 -8.32 -19.64 9.40
N VAL A 513 -7.72 -20.67 8.81
CA VAL A 513 -6.33 -21.07 9.11
C VAL A 513 -5.34 -20.03 8.58
N LEU A 514 -5.55 -19.51 7.37
CA LEU A 514 -4.76 -18.39 6.83
C LEU A 514 -4.86 -17.13 7.69
N GLN A 515 -6.05 -16.78 8.20
CA GLN A 515 -6.25 -15.67 9.14
C GLN A 515 -5.49 -15.89 10.45
N SER A 516 -5.51 -17.11 10.98
CA SER A 516 -4.78 -17.49 12.20
C SER A 516 -3.26 -17.37 12.02
N TRP A 517 -2.72 -17.78 10.87
CA TRP A 517 -1.30 -17.62 10.53
C TRP A 517 -0.91 -16.15 10.33
N ARG A 518 -1.74 -15.35 9.64
CA ARG A 518 -1.54 -13.90 9.48
C ARG A 518 -1.47 -13.21 10.85
N TRP A 519 -2.42 -13.52 11.73
CA TRP A 519 -2.47 -12.99 13.10
C TRP A 519 -1.20 -13.36 13.88
N TYR A 520 -0.82 -14.64 13.88
CA TYR A 520 0.41 -15.09 14.53
C TYR A 520 1.65 -14.34 14.01
N LEU A 521 1.83 -14.22 12.68
CA LEU A 521 2.98 -13.51 12.11
C LEU A 521 3.02 -12.04 12.52
N ALA A 522 1.90 -11.32 12.49
CA ALA A 522 1.86 -9.90 12.86
C ALA A 522 1.96 -9.67 14.37
N THR A 523 1.43 -10.56 15.21
CA THR A 523 1.58 -10.50 16.66
C THR A 523 3.01 -10.81 17.06
N MET A 524 3.61 -11.93 16.61
CA MET A 524 4.98 -12.31 17.00
C MET A 524 6.02 -11.26 16.57
N ARG A 525 5.86 -10.62 15.40
CA ARG A 525 6.73 -9.51 14.93
C ARG A 525 6.62 -8.21 15.73
N SER A 526 5.56 -8.06 16.53
CA SER A 526 5.37 -6.87 17.39
C SER A 526 5.95 -7.03 18.79
N LEU A 527 6.25 -8.27 19.22
CA LEU A 527 6.71 -8.55 20.56
C LEU A 527 8.13 -7.98 20.79
N SER A 528 8.29 -7.27 21.91
CA SER A 528 9.60 -6.81 22.38
C SER A 528 10.34 -7.95 23.07
N HIS A 529 11.37 -8.49 22.40
CA HIS A 529 12.23 -9.53 22.99
C HIS A 529 13.44 -8.93 23.71
N SER A 530 13.63 -9.25 24.99
CA SER A 530 14.81 -8.89 25.80
C SER A 530 15.71 -10.12 26.04
N ILE A 531 16.99 -9.91 26.30
CA ILE A 531 17.93 -10.99 26.67
C ILE A 531 18.33 -10.77 28.12
N THR A 532 18.17 -11.79 28.96
CA THR A 532 18.52 -11.74 30.38
C THR A 532 20.04 -11.75 30.57
N GLN A 533 20.53 -11.14 31.65
CA GLN A 533 21.98 -11.08 31.93
C GLN A 533 22.62 -12.45 32.14
N GLU A 534 21.85 -13.44 32.61
CA GLU A 534 22.29 -14.83 32.75
C GLU A 534 22.53 -15.45 31.37
N MET A 535 21.58 -15.29 30.45
CA MET A 535 21.71 -15.83 29.09
C MET A 535 22.76 -15.08 28.26
N GLN A 536 22.99 -13.78 28.52
CA GLN A 536 24.09 -13.02 27.90
C GLN A 536 25.44 -13.70 28.16
N LYS A 537 25.74 -14.10 29.41
CA LYS A 537 26.98 -14.81 29.74
C LYS A 537 27.10 -16.16 29.04
N VAL A 538 26.03 -16.96 29.04
CA VAL A 538 26.00 -18.26 28.34
C VAL A 538 26.26 -18.09 26.84
N VAL A 539 25.67 -17.05 26.23
CA VAL A 539 25.91 -16.70 24.82
C VAL A 539 27.35 -16.23 24.61
N GLU A 540 27.89 -15.37 25.46
CA GLU A 540 29.29 -14.90 25.37
C GLU A 540 30.28 -16.07 25.46
N ASP A 541 30.13 -16.97 26.43
CA ASP A 541 30.97 -18.16 26.60
C ASP A 541 30.88 -19.11 25.39
N ASP A 542 29.66 -19.38 24.89
CA ASP A 542 29.43 -20.18 23.68
C ASP A 542 30.06 -19.55 22.42
N LEU A 543 29.95 -18.22 22.24
CA LEU A 543 30.52 -17.52 21.09
C LEU A 543 32.06 -17.47 21.16
N VAL A 544 32.63 -17.33 22.35
CA VAL A 544 34.08 -17.44 22.58
C VAL A 544 34.55 -18.86 22.25
N ALA A 545 33.86 -19.90 22.71
CA ALA A 545 34.18 -21.30 22.39
C ALA A 545 34.07 -21.58 20.88
N ALA A 546 33.02 -21.08 20.22
CA ALA A 546 32.85 -21.19 18.77
C ALA A 546 34.01 -20.52 18.02
N ARG A 547 34.47 -19.34 18.46
CA ARG A 547 35.62 -18.63 17.86
C ARG A 547 36.97 -19.31 18.11
N GLN A 548 37.11 -20.05 19.21
CA GLN A 548 38.29 -20.86 19.48
C GLN A 548 38.35 -22.08 18.55
N ALA A 549 37.20 -22.71 18.28
CA ALA A 549 37.08 -23.83 17.35
C ALA A 549 37.22 -23.40 15.88
N ASP A 550 36.60 -22.28 15.51
CA ASP A 550 36.60 -21.74 14.14
C ASP A 550 36.99 -20.24 14.15
N ARG A 551 38.26 -19.97 13.81
CA ARG A 551 38.80 -18.60 13.74
C ARG A 551 38.27 -17.77 12.57
N SER A 552 37.52 -18.37 11.64
CA SER A 552 36.94 -17.64 10.50
C SER A 552 35.67 -16.88 10.86
N LEU A 553 35.01 -17.21 11.99
CA LEU A 553 33.78 -16.58 12.45
C LEU A 553 33.97 -15.09 12.76
N GLY A 554 33.18 -14.25 12.08
CA GLY A 554 33.18 -12.81 12.24
C GLY A 554 32.15 -12.29 13.25
N SER A 555 32.19 -10.99 13.52
CA SER A 555 31.17 -10.30 14.33
C SER A 555 29.76 -10.38 13.71
N LEU A 556 29.68 -10.43 12.37
CA LEU A 556 28.42 -10.58 11.64
C LEU A 556 27.78 -11.96 11.87
N ASP A 557 28.57 -13.04 11.94
CA ASP A 557 28.06 -14.38 12.26
C ASP A 557 27.49 -14.43 13.68
N PHE A 558 28.14 -13.78 14.65
CA PHE A 558 27.63 -13.70 16.02
C PHE A 558 26.34 -12.87 16.12
N SER A 559 26.25 -11.77 15.38
CA SER A 559 25.00 -10.99 15.24
C SER A 559 23.88 -11.83 14.62
N ARG A 560 24.18 -12.66 13.61
CA ARG A 560 23.25 -13.63 13.03
C ARG A 560 22.80 -14.66 14.03
N PHE A 561 23.70 -15.27 14.80
CA PHE A 561 23.36 -16.30 15.80
C PHE A 561 22.44 -15.72 16.89
N LEU A 562 22.78 -14.54 17.40
CA LEU A 562 21.95 -13.82 18.37
C LEU A 562 20.55 -13.53 17.80
N THR A 563 20.49 -13.09 16.55
CA THR A 563 19.22 -12.82 15.85
C THR A 563 18.40 -14.11 15.66
N MET A 564 19.02 -15.22 15.25
CA MET A 564 18.36 -16.53 15.17
C MET A 564 17.82 -16.99 16.52
N GLY A 565 18.60 -16.91 17.60
CA GLY A 565 18.14 -17.28 18.95
C GLY A 565 16.92 -16.48 19.41
N ARG A 566 16.94 -15.15 19.20
CA ARG A 566 15.79 -14.28 19.47
C ARG A 566 14.57 -14.67 18.64
N LEU A 567 14.75 -14.94 17.35
CA LEU A 567 13.66 -15.28 16.43
C LEU A 567 13.06 -16.67 16.72
N VAL A 568 13.87 -17.63 17.18
CA VAL A 568 13.37 -18.94 17.65
C VAL A 568 12.47 -18.72 18.87
N SER A 569 12.92 -17.98 19.88
CA SER A 569 12.12 -17.67 21.09
C SER A 569 10.82 -16.93 20.75
N LEU A 570 10.91 -15.92 19.86
CA LEU A 570 9.74 -15.20 19.33
C LEU A 570 8.75 -16.12 18.59
N SER A 571 9.22 -17.17 17.90
CA SER A 571 8.33 -18.14 17.25
C SER A 571 7.47 -18.94 18.23
N PHE A 572 7.91 -19.06 19.48
CA PHE A 572 7.15 -19.69 20.57
C PHE A 572 6.30 -18.69 21.38
N GLY A 573 6.33 -17.41 21.02
CA GLY A 573 5.66 -16.32 21.75
C GLY A 573 6.38 -15.87 23.03
N GLU A 574 7.65 -16.25 23.20
CA GLU A 574 8.44 -15.91 24.38
C GLU A 574 9.22 -14.61 24.17
N THR A 575 9.16 -13.72 25.15
CA THR A 575 9.85 -12.41 25.15
C THR A 575 11.27 -12.47 25.68
N THR A 576 11.73 -13.66 26.10
CA THR A 576 13.05 -13.91 26.70
C THR A 576 13.73 -15.12 26.05
N LEU A 577 15.04 -15.04 25.82
CA LEU A 577 15.83 -16.16 25.30
C LEU A 577 16.06 -17.23 26.37
N THR A 578 15.60 -18.45 26.11
CA THR A 578 15.88 -19.62 26.96
C THR A 578 17.04 -20.46 26.40
N LEU A 579 17.63 -21.31 27.25
CA LEU A 579 18.70 -22.21 26.84
C LEU A 579 18.26 -23.21 25.75
N GLU A 580 17.02 -23.69 25.81
CA GLU A 580 16.44 -24.60 24.82
C GLU A 580 16.34 -23.93 23.44
N HIS A 581 15.80 -22.71 23.38
CA HIS A 581 15.69 -21.95 22.14
C HIS A 581 17.06 -21.55 21.56
N TRP A 582 18.05 -21.30 22.42
CA TRP A 582 19.43 -21.12 21.99
C TRP A 582 20.05 -22.40 21.40
N GLN A 583 19.82 -23.57 22.02
CA GLN A 583 20.27 -24.85 21.49
C GLN A 583 19.62 -25.19 20.14
N MET A 584 18.31 -24.93 19.99
CA MET A 584 17.61 -25.08 18.70
C MET A 584 18.20 -24.18 17.60
N ALA A 585 18.55 -22.94 17.92
CA ALA A 585 19.20 -22.04 16.96
C ALA A 585 20.59 -22.54 16.54
N LYS A 586 21.38 -23.09 17.49
CA LYS A 586 22.68 -23.72 17.18
C LYS A 586 22.52 -24.96 16.30
N GLU A 587 21.50 -25.79 16.52
CA GLU A 587 21.23 -26.97 15.69
C GLU A 587 20.80 -26.61 14.27
N LEU A 588 19.95 -25.59 14.10
CA LEU A 588 19.59 -25.09 12.76
C LEU A 588 20.80 -24.57 11.98
N GLU A 589 21.73 -23.85 12.64
CA GLU A 589 22.99 -23.41 12.02
C GLU A 589 23.91 -24.60 11.70
N ARG A 590 23.96 -25.63 12.56
CA ARG A 590 24.72 -26.87 12.32
C ARG A 590 24.22 -27.58 11.05
N LEU A 591 22.91 -27.80 10.95
CA LEU A 591 22.24 -28.41 9.79
C LEU A 591 22.41 -27.57 8.51
N ARG A 592 22.47 -26.23 8.62
CA ARG A 592 22.77 -25.34 7.50
C ARG A 592 24.22 -25.50 7.03
N LYS A 593 25.18 -25.56 7.96
CA LYS A 593 26.60 -25.77 7.67
C LYS A 593 26.89 -27.16 7.07
N GLU A 594 26.11 -28.19 7.39
CA GLU A 594 26.22 -29.52 6.76
C GLU A 594 25.74 -29.57 5.31
N ARG A 595 25.02 -28.54 4.84
CA ARG A 595 24.46 -28.48 3.48
C ARG A 595 25.29 -27.63 2.52
N LEU A 596 26.08 -26.69 3.04
CA LEU A 596 27.01 -25.82 2.31
C LEU A 596 28.32 -26.54 1.96
#